data_AF-A0A1I4HJ00-F1
#
_entry.id   AF-A0A1I4HJ00-F1
#
_cell.length_a   1.000
_cell.length_b   1.000
_cell.length_c   1.000
_cell.angle_alpha   90.00
_cell.angle_beta   90.00
_cell.angle_gamma   90.00
#
_symmetry.space_group_name_H-M   'P 1'
#
loop_
_entity.id
_entity.type
_entity.pdbx_description
1 polymer ?
#
loop_
_entity_poly.entity_id
_entity_poly.type
_entity_poly.pdbx_seq_one_letter_code
_entity_poly.pdbx_strand_id
1 'polypeptide(L)'
;MDELEVNNNHYIYTNSNNAESVVFNASLLEKLQENYGLVIHYKDIVMEVPVDLLKTEKHITFQFAEAAEDIISKHNNHVSSIYDLTILFGDEVFSDFGEHRVTLTFTVNEDKIENGNELAVYLLDENGEKQQEIDVEYDKEQQIVIADVAHFSLYGVFENTTPNEEQTEDEKEDNEPETDHGDENPNEKIPEEESTTNNTDKDNTSNEKNEKSVQEKESPRSSQSQYEETEGQPLPDTATNQFNYILIGLLVITGGCILFFITRVRKYK
;
A
#
# COMPACT_ATOMS: atom_id res chain seq x y z
N MET A 1 -22.66 -25.46 -12.48
CA MET A 1 -21.63 -25.18 -11.47
C MET A 1 -20.34 -25.30 -12.22
N ASP A 2 -19.61 -24.20 -12.33
CA ASP A 2 -18.29 -24.25 -12.94
C ASP A 2 -17.42 -25.17 -12.07
N GLU A 3 -16.85 -26.19 -12.69
CA GLU A 3 -16.03 -27.18 -12.02
C GLU A 3 -14.67 -26.53 -11.73
N LEU A 4 -14.27 -26.51 -10.46
CA LEU A 4 -12.94 -26.03 -10.08
C LEU A 4 -11.92 -27.10 -10.46
N GLU A 5 -10.88 -26.71 -11.20
CA GLU A 5 -9.75 -27.60 -11.45
C GLU A 5 -8.86 -27.65 -10.20
N VAL A 6 -8.33 -28.83 -9.86
CA VAL A 6 -7.44 -28.97 -8.70
C VAL A 6 -6.02 -29.23 -9.18
N ASN A 7 -5.07 -28.39 -8.78
CA ASN A 7 -3.67 -28.51 -9.14
C ASN A 7 -2.77 -28.06 -7.97
N ASN A 8 -1.88 -28.92 -7.50
CA ASN A 8 -0.84 -28.60 -6.50
C ASN A 8 -1.35 -27.74 -5.31
N ASN A 9 -2.35 -28.23 -4.58
CA ASN A 9 -2.99 -27.50 -3.46
C ASN A 9 -3.71 -26.19 -3.84
N HIS A 10 -4.07 -26.02 -5.11
CA HIS A 10 -4.89 -24.90 -5.57
C HIS A 10 -6.17 -25.41 -6.21
N TYR A 11 -7.26 -24.69 -5.97
CA TYR A 11 -8.47 -24.73 -6.76
C TYR A 11 -8.40 -23.61 -7.80
N ILE A 12 -8.52 -23.93 -9.08
CA ILE A 12 -8.39 -22.97 -10.17
C ILE A 12 -9.77 -22.69 -10.76
N TYR A 13 -10.12 -21.41 -10.83
CA TYR A 13 -11.28 -20.87 -11.53
C TYR A 13 -10.81 -19.93 -12.65
N THR A 14 -11.16 -20.27 -13.89
CA THR A 14 -10.84 -19.44 -15.05
C THR A 14 -12.09 -18.69 -15.51
N ASN A 15 -12.13 -17.38 -15.27
CA ASN A 15 -13.23 -16.50 -15.69
C ASN A 15 -13.18 -16.23 -17.21
N SER A 16 -13.45 -17.26 -18.01
CA SER A 16 -13.20 -17.25 -19.46
C SER A 16 -14.05 -16.23 -20.24
N ASN A 17 -15.17 -15.80 -19.67
CA ASN A 17 -16.03 -14.75 -20.24
C ASN A 17 -15.70 -13.35 -19.71
N ASN A 18 -14.67 -13.21 -18.87
CA ASN A 18 -14.28 -11.97 -18.19
C ASN A 18 -15.48 -11.30 -17.51
N ALA A 19 -16.33 -12.07 -16.84
CA ALA A 19 -17.44 -11.53 -16.08
C ALA A 19 -16.89 -10.65 -14.95
N GLU A 20 -17.40 -9.43 -14.81
CA GLU A 20 -17.06 -8.50 -13.73
C GLU A 20 -17.52 -8.99 -12.35
N SER A 21 -18.26 -10.09 -12.29
CA SER A 21 -18.70 -10.69 -11.04
C SER A 21 -18.73 -12.22 -11.12
N VAL A 22 -18.17 -12.87 -10.09
CA VAL A 22 -18.12 -14.33 -9.94
C VAL A 22 -18.68 -14.70 -8.57
N VAL A 23 -19.63 -15.63 -8.54
CA VAL A 23 -20.31 -16.05 -7.31
C VAL A 23 -19.96 -17.49 -6.95
N PHE A 24 -19.41 -17.69 -5.76
CA PHE A 24 -19.18 -19.00 -5.14
C PHE A 24 -20.21 -19.23 -4.03
N ASN A 25 -21.07 -20.24 -4.19
CA ASN A 25 -22.04 -20.57 -3.14
C ASN A 25 -21.38 -21.24 -1.92
N ALA A 26 -22.00 -21.10 -0.75
CA ALA A 26 -21.53 -21.67 0.51
C ALA A 26 -21.25 -23.18 0.41
N SER A 27 -22.14 -23.95 -0.25
CA SER A 27 -21.99 -25.40 -0.37
C SER A 27 -20.77 -25.86 -1.18
N LEU A 28 -20.22 -25.00 -2.04
CA LEU A 28 -18.95 -25.24 -2.72
C LEU A 28 -17.78 -24.90 -1.78
N LEU A 29 -17.82 -23.74 -1.12
CA LEU A 29 -16.78 -23.25 -0.22
C LEU A 29 -16.53 -24.17 0.99
N GLU A 30 -17.60 -24.77 1.53
CA GLU A 30 -17.53 -25.76 2.61
C GLU A 30 -16.69 -26.99 2.24
N LYS A 31 -16.64 -27.35 0.94
CA LYS A 31 -15.92 -28.53 0.44
C LYS A 31 -14.45 -28.25 0.16
N LEU A 32 -14.04 -27.00 0.13
CA LEU A 32 -12.66 -26.61 -0.16
C LEU A 32 -11.77 -26.91 1.05
N GLN A 33 -10.59 -27.48 0.80
CA GLN A 33 -9.60 -27.75 1.84
C GLN A 33 -8.98 -26.44 2.35
N GLU A 34 -8.93 -26.25 3.67
CA GLU A 34 -8.51 -24.98 4.31
C GLU A 34 -7.09 -24.54 3.93
N ASN A 35 -6.18 -25.50 3.76
CA ASN A 35 -4.77 -25.23 3.46
C ASN A 35 -4.48 -25.04 1.96
N TYR A 36 -5.51 -24.84 1.14
CA TYR A 36 -5.39 -24.65 -0.31
C TYR A 36 -5.65 -23.19 -0.67
N GLY A 37 -5.19 -22.76 -1.85
CA GLY A 37 -5.55 -21.47 -2.45
C GLY A 37 -6.71 -21.62 -3.45
N LEU A 38 -7.57 -20.60 -3.55
CA LEU A 38 -8.50 -20.41 -4.66
C LEU A 38 -7.88 -19.40 -5.63
N VAL A 39 -7.47 -19.88 -6.81
CA VAL A 39 -6.89 -19.08 -7.88
C VAL A 39 -7.99 -18.65 -8.83
N ILE A 40 -8.14 -17.35 -9.04
CA ILE A 40 -9.12 -16.75 -9.95
C ILE A 40 -8.36 -15.98 -11.03
N HIS A 41 -8.51 -16.40 -12.29
CA HIS A 41 -7.99 -15.68 -13.44
C HIS A 41 -9.04 -14.69 -13.95
N TYR A 42 -8.69 -13.42 -14.11
CA TYR A 42 -9.52 -12.38 -14.72
C TYR A 42 -8.66 -11.48 -15.61
N LYS A 43 -8.89 -11.52 -16.94
CA LYS A 43 -8.09 -10.76 -17.92
C LYS A 43 -6.58 -10.95 -17.70
N ASP A 44 -5.85 -9.88 -17.40
CA ASP A 44 -4.40 -9.81 -17.18
C ASP A 44 -4.01 -9.79 -15.68
N ILE A 45 -4.96 -10.03 -14.77
CA ILE A 45 -4.72 -10.23 -13.33
C ILE A 45 -5.12 -11.64 -12.89
N VAL A 46 -4.30 -12.22 -12.00
CA VAL A 46 -4.58 -13.47 -11.30
C VAL A 46 -4.58 -13.20 -9.80
N MET A 47 -5.54 -13.79 -9.11
CA MET A 47 -5.70 -13.61 -7.68
C MET A 47 -5.72 -14.97 -6.99
N GLU A 48 -4.85 -15.16 -6.00
CA GLU A 48 -4.81 -16.36 -5.18
C GLU A 48 -5.28 -16.04 -3.76
N VAL A 49 -6.45 -16.57 -3.41
CA VAL A 49 -7.10 -16.31 -2.13
C VAL A 49 -6.98 -17.55 -1.24
N PRO A 50 -6.41 -17.45 -0.03
CA PRO A 50 -6.39 -18.57 0.90
C PRO A 50 -7.81 -19.06 1.20
N VAL A 51 -8.07 -20.36 1.10
CA VAL A 51 -9.41 -20.92 1.34
C VAL A 51 -9.89 -20.67 2.78
N ASP A 52 -8.96 -20.58 3.74
CA ASP A 52 -9.28 -20.25 5.14
C ASP A 52 -9.95 -18.87 5.28
N LEU A 53 -9.58 -17.90 4.43
CA LEU A 53 -10.23 -16.58 4.37
C LEU A 53 -11.68 -16.66 3.88
N LEU A 54 -12.02 -17.72 3.14
CA LEU A 54 -13.32 -17.91 2.48
C LEU A 54 -14.31 -18.73 3.32
N LYS A 55 -13.97 -19.08 4.57
CA LYS A 55 -14.82 -19.89 5.44
C LYS A 55 -15.97 -19.05 6.00
N THR A 56 -17.13 -19.16 5.34
CA THR A 56 -18.37 -18.51 5.73
C THR A 56 -19.58 -19.37 5.34
N GLU A 57 -20.69 -19.21 6.06
CA GLU A 57 -21.98 -19.83 5.71
C GLU A 57 -22.71 -19.07 4.59
N LYS A 58 -22.19 -17.90 4.19
CA LYS A 58 -22.74 -17.06 3.11
C LYS A 58 -22.16 -17.47 1.76
N HIS A 59 -22.80 -17.05 0.67
CA HIS A 59 -22.13 -17.07 -0.63
C HIS A 59 -21.07 -15.97 -0.68
N ILE A 60 -20.03 -16.16 -1.49
CA ILE A 60 -19.01 -15.15 -1.73
C ILE A 60 -19.16 -14.65 -3.17
N THR A 61 -19.11 -13.34 -3.32
CA THR A 61 -19.07 -12.69 -4.63
C THR A 61 -17.75 -11.94 -4.77
N PHE A 62 -16.98 -12.26 -5.79
CA PHE A 62 -15.84 -11.45 -6.23
C PHE A 62 -16.31 -10.51 -7.33
N GLN A 63 -15.92 -9.25 -7.24
CA GLN A 63 -16.20 -8.22 -8.23
C GLN A 63 -14.88 -7.65 -8.75
N PHE A 64 -14.84 -7.44 -10.06
CA PHE A 64 -13.68 -6.97 -10.81
C PHE A 64 -14.13 -5.85 -11.73
N ALA A 65 -13.48 -4.69 -11.65
CA ALA A 65 -13.65 -3.61 -12.61
C ALA A 65 -12.30 -2.99 -12.96
N GLU A 66 -12.12 -2.56 -14.20
CA GLU A 66 -11.01 -1.66 -14.54
C GLU A 66 -11.31 -0.27 -13.97
N ALA A 67 -10.25 0.44 -13.57
CA ALA A 67 -10.36 1.81 -13.10
C ALA A 67 -11.00 2.72 -14.17
N ALA A 68 -11.67 3.78 -13.72
CA ALA A 68 -12.20 4.79 -14.62
C ALA A 68 -11.07 5.53 -15.36
N GLU A 69 -11.34 6.00 -16.58
CA GLU A 69 -10.35 6.65 -17.45
C GLU A 69 -9.72 7.91 -16.82
N ASP A 70 -10.48 8.64 -16.00
CA ASP A 70 -9.99 9.81 -15.26
C ASP A 70 -8.98 9.43 -14.18
N ILE A 71 -9.06 8.23 -13.60
CA ILE A 71 -8.04 7.68 -12.71
C ILE A 71 -6.82 7.22 -13.51
N ILE A 72 -7.03 6.47 -14.59
CA ILE A 72 -5.93 5.95 -15.42
C ILE A 72 -5.08 7.09 -15.99
N SER A 73 -5.73 8.12 -16.52
CA SER A 73 -5.05 9.26 -17.16
C SER A 73 -4.26 10.16 -16.20
N LYS A 74 -4.49 10.08 -14.88
CA LYS A 74 -3.66 10.77 -13.88
C LYS A 74 -2.24 10.19 -13.78
N HIS A 75 -2.06 8.93 -14.18
CA HIS A 75 -0.79 8.23 -14.03
C HIS A 75 -0.29 7.76 -15.39
N ASN A 76 0.64 8.47 -15.99
CA ASN A 76 1.24 8.06 -17.25
C ASN A 76 2.23 6.89 -17.11
N ASN A 77 2.73 6.63 -15.90
CA ASN A 77 3.74 5.61 -15.59
C ASN A 77 3.15 4.26 -15.12
N HIS A 78 1.85 4.01 -15.33
CA HIS A 78 1.30 2.68 -15.09
C HIS A 78 1.76 1.71 -16.19
N VAL A 79 2.19 0.52 -15.79
CA VAL A 79 2.67 -0.52 -16.72
C VAL A 79 1.72 -1.72 -16.79
N SER A 80 0.69 -1.77 -15.94
CA SER A 80 -0.43 -2.73 -16.00
C SER A 80 -1.78 -2.03 -16.11
N SER A 81 -2.85 -2.79 -16.35
CA SER A 81 -4.20 -2.32 -16.06
C SER A 81 -4.35 -2.01 -14.55
N ILE A 82 -5.23 -1.06 -14.20
CA ILE A 82 -5.56 -0.72 -12.81
C ILE A 82 -6.92 -1.34 -12.50
N TYR A 83 -7.01 -2.12 -11.42
CA TYR A 83 -8.19 -2.89 -11.06
C TYR A 83 -8.80 -2.49 -9.73
N ASP A 84 -10.10 -2.23 -9.74
CA ASP A 84 -10.95 -2.18 -8.56
C ASP A 84 -11.40 -3.60 -8.23
N LEU A 85 -10.93 -4.09 -7.09
CA LEU A 85 -11.25 -5.41 -6.57
C LEU A 85 -12.19 -5.26 -5.39
N THR A 86 -13.24 -6.07 -5.35
CA THR A 86 -14.16 -6.14 -4.22
C THR A 86 -14.56 -7.57 -3.93
N ILE A 87 -14.71 -7.91 -2.66
CA ILE A 87 -15.27 -9.20 -2.21
C ILE A 87 -16.43 -8.96 -1.27
N LEU A 88 -17.52 -9.71 -1.48
CA LEU A 88 -18.72 -9.65 -0.67
C LEU A 88 -19.01 -11.00 -0.02
N PHE A 89 -19.34 -10.99 1.27
CA PHE A 89 -19.85 -12.14 2.00
C PHE A 89 -21.36 -11.99 2.16
N GLY A 90 -22.12 -12.67 1.29
CA GLY A 90 -23.50 -12.31 1.02
C GLY A 90 -23.56 -10.95 0.33
N ASP A 91 -24.22 -9.99 0.98
CA ASP A 91 -24.39 -8.63 0.46
C ASP A 91 -23.49 -7.59 1.18
N GLU A 92 -22.58 -8.06 2.05
CA GLU A 92 -21.70 -7.21 2.85
C GLU A 92 -20.29 -7.18 2.24
N VAL A 93 -19.77 -5.99 1.99
CA VAL A 93 -18.37 -5.81 1.56
C VAL A 93 -17.44 -6.27 2.68
N PHE A 94 -16.48 -7.12 2.34
CA PHE A 94 -15.48 -7.65 3.25
C PHE A 94 -14.11 -7.11 2.85
N SER A 95 -13.63 -6.10 3.57
CA SER A 95 -12.46 -5.30 3.17
C SER A 95 -11.27 -5.42 4.11
N ASP A 96 -11.28 -6.33 5.08
CA ASP A 96 -10.15 -6.52 6.01
C ASP A 96 -9.89 -8.01 6.17
N PHE A 97 -8.71 -8.46 5.71
CA PHE A 97 -8.34 -9.87 5.73
C PHE A 97 -7.62 -10.28 7.02
N GLY A 98 -7.43 -9.35 7.97
CA GLY A 98 -6.70 -9.58 9.20
C GLY A 98 -5.28 -10.07 8.94
N GLU A 99 -4.96 -11.28 9.41
CA GLU A 99 -3.65 -11.89 9.23
C GLU A 99 -3.49 -12.60 7.87
N HIS A 100 -4.57 -12.78 7.12
CA HIS A 100 -4.52 -13.43 5.82
C HIS A 100 -4.02 -12.44 4.75
N ARG A 101 -3.27 -12.97 3.78
CA ARG A 101 -2.84 -12.21 2.60
C ARG A 101 -3.42 -12.85 1.35
N VAL A 102 -3.78 -12.02 0.39
CA VAL A 102 -4.15 -12.44 -0.95
C VAL A 102 -3.02 -12.07 -1.90
N THR A 103 -2.59 -13.01 -2.72
CA THR A 103 -1.56 -12.76 -3.72
C THR A 103 -2.20 -12.29 -5.01
N LEU A 104 -1.78 -11.13 -5.50
CA LEU A 104 -2.16 -10.58 -6.79
C LEU A 104 -0.97 -10.70 -7.75
N THR A 105 -1.23 -11.26 -8.92
CA THR A 105 -0.25 -11.38 -10.01
C THR A 105 -0.76 -10.58 -11.19
N PHE A 106 -0.04 -9.51 -11.53
CA PHE A 106 -0.34 -8.63 -12.65
C PHE A 106 0.56 -8.97 -13.83
N THR A 107 -0.02 -9.07 -15.02
CA THR A 107 0.77 -9.04 -16.26
C THR A 107 1.15 -7.60 -16.56
N VAL A 108 2.42 -7.33 -16.86
CA VAL A 108 2.90 -5.98 -17.18
C VAL A 108 3.21 -5.83 -18.67
N ASN A 109 3.03 -4.61 -19.18
CA ASN A 109 3.41 -4.24 -20.53
C ASN A 109 4.86 -3.74 -20.55
N GLU A 110 5.79 -4.59 -21.01
CA GLU A 110 7.22 -4.26 -21.09
C GLU A 110 7.50 -3.05 -22.00
N ASP A 111 6.66 -2.78 -23.01
CA ASP A 111 6.83 -1.63 -23.90
C ASP A 111 6.62 -0.28 -23.17
N LYS A 112 6.03 -0.30 -21.97
CA LYS A 112 5.83 0.88 -21.10
C LYS A 112 6.90 1.02 -20.01
N ILE A 113 7.83 0.06 -19.89
CA ILE A 113 8.88 0.09 -18.87
C ILE A 113 10.09 0.80 -19.46
N GLU A 114 10.39 2.01 -18.95
CA GLU A 114 11.48 2.85 -19.45
C GLU A 114 12.74 2.79 -18.56
N ASN A 115 12.55 2.65 -17.24
CA ASN A 115 13.55 2.82 -16.19
C ASN A 115 13.82 1.52 -15.43
N GLY A 116 14.77 0.74 -15.95
CA GLY A 116 15.57 -0.18 -15.13
C GLY A 116 14.84 -1.30 -14.37
N ASN A 117 13.53 -1.47 -14.61
CA ASN A 117 12.62 -2.41 -13.94
C ASN A 117 12.33 -2.09 -12.46
N GLU A 118 12.37 -0.83 -12.05
CA GLU A 118 11.91 -0.44 -10.71
C GLU A 118 10.37 -0.38 -10.72
N LEU A 119 9.73 -1.52 -10.47
CA LEU A 119 8.27 -1.64 -10.44
C LEU A 119 7.77 -1.70 -9.00
N ALA A 120 6.62 -1.09 -8.76
CA ALA A 120 5.90 -1.18 -7.50
C ALA A 120 4.39 -1.34 -7.76
N VAL A 121 3.71 -2.06 -6.87
CA VAL A 121 2.25 -2.06 -6.81
C VAL A 121 1.82 -0.97 -5.85
N TYR A 122 0.88 -0.13 -6.28
CA TYR A 122 0.29 0.89 -5.42
C TYR A 122 -1.18 0.60 -5.14
N LEU A 123 -1.57 0.80 -3.88
CA LEU A 123 -2.95 1.02 -3.46
C LEU A 123 -3.34 2.45 -3.83
N LEU A 124 -4.45 2.60 -4.54
CA LEU A 124 -5.02 3.89 -4.91
C LEU A 124 -6.31 4.16 -4.13
N ASP A 125 -6.61 5.43 -3.86
CA ASP A 125 -7.92 5.83 -3.35
C ASP A 125 -8.98 5.98 -4.46
N GLU A 126 -10.20 6.36 -4.08
CA GLU A 126 -11.33 6.59 -5.00
C GLU A 126 -11.08 7.68 -6.06
N ASN A 127 -10.12 8.58 -5.81
CA ASN A 127 -9.72 9.62 -6.75
C ASN A 127 -8.50 9.20 -7.59
N GLY A 128 -7.96 8.00 -7.36
CA GLY A 128 -6.77 7.50 -8.00
C GLY A 128 -5.46 7.96 -7.35
N GLU A 129 -5.45 8.60 -6.19
CA GLU A 129 -4.19 9.01 -5.56
C GLU A 129 -3.48 7.81 -4.92
N LYS A 130 -2.14 7.73 -5.05
CA LYS A 130 -1.33 6.66 -4.45
C LYS A 130 -1.30 6.81 -2.93
N GLN A 131 -1.86 5.83 -2.22
CA GLN A 131 -1.95 5.82 -0.76
C GLN A 131 -0.87 4.97 -0.09
N GLN A 132 -0.53 3.83 -0.69
CA GLN A 132 0.44 2.90 -0.14
C GLN A 132 1.21 2.18 -1.24
N GLU A 133 2.52 2.10 -1.09
CA GLU A 133 3.40 1.24 -1.89
C GLU A 133 3.44 -0.16 -1.29
N ILE A 134 3.37 -1.18 -2.14
CA ILE A 134 3.42 -2.59 -1.77
C ILE A 134 4.68 -3.19 -2.39
N ASP A 135 5.48 -3.87 -1.57
CA ASP A 135 6.65 -4.60 -2.03
C ASP A 135 6.24 -5.68 -3.03
N VAL A 136 7.05 -5.85 -4.09
CA VAL A 136 6.75 -6.77 -5.18
C VAL A 136 7.90 -7.69 -5.51
N GLU A 137 7.55 -8.86 -6.05
CA GLU A 137 8.46 -9.70 -6.82
C GLU A 137 8.16 -9.49 -8.32
N TYR A 138 9.20 -9.19 -9.10
CA TYR A 138 9.06 -9.05 -10.55
C TYR A 138 9.77 -10.19 -11.28
N ASP A 139 8.99 -11.03 -11.96
CA ASP A 139 9.51 -12.03 -12.90
C ASP A 139 9.53 -11.41 -14.31
N LYS A 140 10.74 -10.99 -14.72
CA LYS A 140 10.96 -10.39 -16.04
C LYS A 140 10.72 -11.38 -17.19
N GLU A 141 11.02 -12.66 -17.01
CA GLU A 141 10.88 -13.65 -18.08
C GLU A 141 9.41 -13.91 -18.41
N GLN A 142 8.58 -13.90 -17.37
CA GLN A 142 7.13 -14.10 -17.50
C GLN A 142 6.36 -12.79 -17.65
N GLN A 143 7.03 -11.64 -17.49
CA GLN A 143 6.42 -10.29 -17.49
C GLN A 143 5.27 -10.19 -16.47
N ILE A 144 5.50 -10.71 -15.26
CA ILE A 144 4.52 -10.65 -14.16
C ILE A 144 5.09 -10.01 -12.90
N VAL A 145 4.25 -9.22 -12.23
CA VAL A 145 4.52 -8.61 -10.92
C VAL A 145 3.60 -9.24 -9.88
N ILE A 146 4.18 -9.71 -8.78
CA ILE A 146 3.48 -10.43 -7.71
C ILE A 146 3.51 -9.58 -6.45
N ALA A 147 2.35 -9.41 -5.82
CA ALA A 147 2.17 -8.60 -4.61
C ALA A 147 1.20 -9.25 -3.61
N ASP A 148 1.53 -9.19 -2.32
CA ASP A 148 0.69 -9.71 -1.24
C ASP A 148 -0.09 -8.60 -0.52
N VAL A 149 -1.41 -8.58 -0.71
CA VAL A 149 -2.31 -7.54 -0.17
C VAL A 149 -3.13 -8.04 1.01
N ALA A 150 -3.45 -7.12 1.94
CA ALA A 150 -4.25 -7.39 3.14
C ALA A 150 -5.73 -7.02 3.00
N HIS A 151 -6.12 -6.44 1.87
CA HIS A 151 -7.51 -6.10 1.54
C HIS A 151 -7.68 -5.89 0.04
N PHE A 152 -8.92 -5.91 -0.44
CA PHE A 152 -9.25 -5.50 -1.81
C PHE A 152 -9.60 -4.02 -1.89
N SER A 153 -9.15 -3.41 -2.99
CA SER A 153 -9.28 -1.99 -3.31
C SER A 153 -8.82 -1.78 -4.75
N LEU A 154 -8.47 -0.55 -5.09
CA LEU A 154 -7.93 -0.16 -6.38
C LEU A 154 -6.40 -0.35 -6.41
N TYR A 155 -5.92 -1.21 -7.32
CA TYR A 155 -4.50 -1.54 -7.44
C TYR A 155 -3.99 -1.42 -8.88
N GLY A 156 -2.73 -0.99 -9.03
CA GLY A 156 -2.03 -1.01 -10.31
C GLY A 156 -0.53 -1.14 -10.12
N VAL A 157 0.16 -1.59 -11.17
CA VAL A 157 1.63 -1.64 -11.23
C VAL A 157 2.14 -0.37 -11.92
N PHE A 158 3.10 0.28 -11.29
CA PHE A 158 3.71 1.51 -11.75
C PHE A 158 5.22 1.36 -11.81
N GLU A 159 5.83 2.08 -12.74
CA GLU A 159 7.27 2.29 -12.72
C GLU A 159 7.61 3.42 -11.73
N ASN A 160 8.49 3.12 -10.77
CA ASN A 160 9.05 4.12 -9.87
C ASN A 160 10.02 4.99 -10.68
N THR A 161 9.58 6.22 -10.95
CA THR A 161 10.49 7.24 -11.41
C THR A 161 11.17 7.82 -10.18
N THR A 162 12.49 7.65 -10.05
CA THR A 162 13.25 8.50 -9.13
C THR A 162 12.87 9.94 -9.44
N PRO A 163 12.43 10.75 -8.44
CA PRO A 163 11.98 12.10 -8.67
C PRO A 163 13.17 12.95 -9.11
N ASN A 164 13.40 13.03 -10.41
CA ASN A 164 14.10 14.15 -10.98
C ASN A 164 13.04 15.12 -11.50
N GLU A 165 12.70 16.05 -10.62
CA GLU A 165 11.92 17.26 -10.89
C GLU A 165 10.47 17.00 -11.32
N GLU A 166 9.53 17.32 -10.40
CA GLU A 166 8.24 17.84 -10.78
C GLU A 166 8.48 18.89 -11.87
N GLN A 167 8.17 18.56 -13.13
CA GLN A 167 7.97 19.57 -14.15
C GLN A 167 6.75 20.37 -13.71
N THR A 168 6.99 21.44 -12.98
CA THR A 168 6.15 22.62 -13.06
C THR A 168 6.06 22.97 -14.53
N GLU A 169 4.90 22.71 -15.13
CA GLU A 169 4.48 23.31 -16.39
C GLU A 169 4.45 24.83 -16.16
N ASP A 170 5.61 25.47 -16.29
CA ASP A 170 5.71 26.91 -16.36
C ASP A 170 5.00 27.37 -17.63
N GLU A 171 4.01 28.21 -17.39
CA GLU A 171 3.20 28.92 -18.35
C GLU A 171 4.08 29.52 -19.45
N LYS A 172 3.79 29.15 -20.71
CA LYS A 172 4.20 29.94 -21.86
C LYS A 172 3.44 31.26 -21.83
N GLU A 173 4.04 32.30 -21.26
CA GLU A 173 3.67 33.67 -21.59
C GLU A 173 4.74 34.29 -22.51
N ASP A 174 4.32 34.42 -23.77
CA ASP A 174 4.90 35.28 -24.80
C ASP A 174 5.30 36.63 -24.22
N ASN A 175 6.53 37.10 -24.46
CA ASN A 175 6.79 38.48 -24.84
C ASN A 175 8.14 38.63 -25.55
N GLU A 176 8.06 39.26 -26.72
CA GLU A 176 9.10 39.60 -27.69
C GLU A 176 10.25 40.49 -27.17
N PRO A 177 11.35 40.61 -27.94
CA PRO A 177 12.57 41.28 -27.50
C PRO A 177 12.56 42.79 -27.80
N GLU A 178 13.10 43.58 -26.88
CA GLU A 178 13.61 44.92 -27.19
C GLU A 178 15.06 45.11 -26.75
N THR A 179 15.68 46.02 -27.48
CA THR A 179 17.09 46.22 -27.82
C THR A 179 17.91 47.06 -26.83
N ASP A 180 19.23 46.84 -26.92
CA ASP A 180 20.30 47.86 -26.98
C ASP A 180 20.49 48.84 -25.80
N HIS A 181 21.54 48.62 -25.01
CA HIS A 181 22.72 49.51 -25.00
C HIS A 181 23.81 48.96 -24.08
N GLY A 182 25.05 48.92 -24.60
CA GLY A 182 26.25 48.69 -23.82
C GLY A 182 26.74 49.97 -23.14
N ASP A 183 27.52 49.81 -22.06
CA ASP A 183 28.82 50.45 -22.02
C ASP A 183 29.77 49.82 -20.97
N GLU A 184 31.02 49.84 -21.38
CA GLU A 184 32.35 49.53 -20.82
C GLU A 184 32.61 49.45 -19.29
N ASN A 185 33.13 48.28 -18.84
CA ASN A 185 34.54 47.98 -18.43
C ASN A 185 35.24 48.80 -17.28
N PRO A 186 36.42 48.38 -16.76
CA PRO A 186 36.68 47.41 -15.67
C PRO A 186 37.61 47.96 -14.55
N ASN A 187 38.20 47.02 -13.76
CA ASN A 187 39.41 47.11 -12.91
C ASN A 187 39.07 47.18 -11.39
N GLU A 188 39.68 46.46 -10.44
CA GLU A 188 41.03 45.88 -10.34
C GLU A 188 41.13 44.86 -9.16
N LYS A 189 42.24 44.10 -9.19
CA LYS A 189 42.78 42.95 -8.42
C LYS A 189 42.69 42.84 -6.86
N ILE A 190 42.52 41.58 -6.39
CA ILE A 190 43.42 40.64 -5.59
C ILE A 190 44.46 41.32 -4.64
N PRO A 191 44.83 40.86 -3.39
CA PRO A 191 45.09 39.45 -2.98
C PRO A 191 44.93 38.99 -1.49
N GLU A 192 44.99 37.65 -1.33
CA GLU A 192 45.67 36.79 -0.30
C GLU A 192 45.62 37.07 1.22
N GLU A 193 45.29 36.02 2.01
CA GLU A 193 46.13 35.33 3.03
C GLU A 193 45.25 34.29 3.78
N GLU A 194 45.58 32.99 3.78
CA GLU A 194 46.33 32.25 4.85
C GLU A 194 45.67 32.36 6.25
N SER A 195 45.47 31.32 7.08
CA SER A 195 46.29 30.13 7.33
C SER A 195 45.63 29.17 8.36
N THR A 196 45.93 27.86 8.24
CA THR A 196 46.19 26.83 9.30
C THR A 196 45.12 26.40 10.33
N THR A 197 45.23 25.30 11.09
CA THR A 197 45.62 23.85 11.00
C THR A 197 45.34 23.28 12.41
N ASN A 198 45.23 21.95 12.55
CA ASN A 198 45.59 21.12 13.73
C ASN A 198 44.57 21.01 14.89
N ASN A 199 44.50 19.93 15.69
CA ASN A 199 44.84 18.48 15.65
C ASN A 199 44.65 17.96 17.11
N THR A 200 44.59 16.63 17.30
CA THR A 200 45.09 15.88 18.48
C THR A 200 44.16 15.53 19.66
N ASP A 201 43.87 14.21 19.72
CA ASP A 201 44.07 13.18 20.79
C ASP A 201 43.87 13.48 22.28
N LYS A 202 43.20 12.51 22.96
CA LYS A 202 43.71 11.63 24.04
C LYS A 202 42.55 10.87 24.69
N ASP A 203 42.49 9.54 24.73
CA ASP A 203 43.35 8.53 25.39
C ASP A 203 43.30 8.54 26.93
N ASN A 204 42.71 7.49 27.52
CA ASN A 204 43.22 6.65 28.62
C ASN A 204 42.05 5.84 29.24
N THR A 205 42.02 4.49 29.22
CA THR A 205 42.93 3.48 29.80
C THR A 205 42.78 3.29 31.31
N SER A 206 42.26 2.12 31.70
CA SER A 206 42.79 1.16 32.72
C SER A 206 41.62 0.43 33.42
N ASN A 207 41.38 -0.86 33.23
CA ASN A 207 42.20 -2.04 33.58
C ASN A 207 42.12 -2.37 35.09
N GLU A 208 41.39 -3.43 35.47
CA GLU A 208 41.80 -4.30 36.57
C GLU A 208 41.12 -5.67 36.52
N LYS A 209 41.83 -6.64 37.10
CA LYS A 209 41.88 -8.07 36.80
C LYS A 209 41.80 -8.79 38.14
N ASN A 210 40.97 -9.82 38.33
CA ASN A 210 41.46 -11.06 38.96
C ASN A 210 40.47 -12.26 38.92
N GLU A 211 41.05 -13.42 38.56
CA GLU A 211 40.97 -14.80 39.12
C GLU A 211 39.75 -15.25 39.97
N LYS A 212 39.31 -16.51 40.07
CA LYS A 212 39.60 -17.86 39.52
C LYS A 212 38.78 -18.82 40.42
N SER A 213 38.08 -19.84 39.89
CA SER A 213 37.99 -21.22 40.47
C SER A 213 36.86 -22.06 39.84
N VAL A 214 37.12 -23.36 39.78
CA VAL A 214 36.46 -24.48 39.11
C VAL A 214 35.43 -25.17 40.05
N GLN A 215 34.34 -25.77 39.53
CA GLN A 215 34.06 -27.23 39.56
C GLN A 215 32.58 -27.62 39.28
N GLU A 216 32.42 -28.47 38.24
CA GLU A 216 31.45 -29.55 37.95
C GLU A 216 30.06 -29.67 38.62
N LYS A 217 29.04 -29.85 37.74
CA LYS A 217 28.13 -31.02 37.58
C LYS A 217 26.61 -30.83 37.77
N GLU A 218 25.91 -31.35 36.75
CA GLU A 218 24.53 -31.88 36.67
C GLU A 218 23.36 -30.96 36.21
N SER A 219 22.67 -31.48 35.19
CA SER A 219 21.46 -30.99 34.48
C SER A 219 20.18 -31.45 35.23
N PRO A 220 18.92 -31.10 34.86
CA PRO A 220 18.45 -30.27 33.74
C PRO A 220 17.33 -29.26 34.11
N ARG A 221 16.85 -28.51 33.09
CA ARG A 221 15.46 -28.01 32.87
C ARG A 221 15.26 -26.48 32.84
N SER A 222 14.54 -26.06 31.79
CA SER A 222 13.84 -24.78 31.59
C SER A 222 14.62 -23.66 30.91
N SER A 223 14.58 -23.65 29.58
CA SER A 223 14.96 -22.48 28.76
C SER A 223 13.84 -21.44 28.81
N GLN A 224 14.07 -20.37 29.57
CA GLN A 224 13.30 -19.14 29.50
C GLN A 224 14.21 -18.11 28.83
N SER A 225 13.83 -17.66 27.64
CA SER A 225 14.49 -16.60 26.89
C SER A 225 14.30 -15.27 27.63
N GLN A 226 15.42 -14.63 27.95
CA GLN A 226 15.48 -13.28 28.48
C GLN A 226 15.71 -12.35 27.29
N TYR A 227 14.65 -11.64 26.89
CA TYR A 227 14.68 -10.59 25.90
C TYR A 227 15.16 -9.30 26.58
N GLU A 228 16.07 -8.58 25.91
CA GLU A 228 16.49 -7.24 26.32
C GLU A 228 15.32 -6.27 26.19
N GLU A 229 15.06 -5.54 27.26
CA GLU A 229 14.02 -4.54 27.40
C GLU A 229 14.56 -3.21 26.84
N THR A 230 14.29 -2.93 25.57
CA THR A 230 14.37 -1.56 25.03
C THR A 230 13.05 -0.86 25.32
N GLU A 231 13.11 0.18 26.16
CA GLU A 231 11.98 1.04 26.53
C GLU A 231 11.26 1.57 25.27
N GLY A 232 10.05 1.04 25.02
CA GLY A 232 9.17 1.51 23.96
C GLY A 232 8.54 2.85 24.34
N GLN A 233 8.64 3.84 23.44
CA GLN A 233 7.86 5.07 23.54
C GLN A 233 6.36 4.74 23.47
N PRO A 234 5.52 5.30 24.35
CA PRO A 234 4.07 5.09 24.29
C PRO A 234 3.55 5.63 22.96
N LEU A 235 2.77 4.80 22.26
CA LEU A 235 2.05 5.20 21.06
C LEU A 235 1.20 6.45 21.37
N PRO A 236 1.16 7.45 20.46
CA PRO A 236 0.38 8.66 20.70
C PRO A 236 -1.12 8.30 20.81
N ASP A 237 -1.79 8.80 21.85
CA ASP A 237 -3.24 8.69 22.06
C ASP A 237 -4.02 9.40 20.94
N THR A 238 -4.17 8.76 19.78
CA THR A 238 -4.86 9.33 18.60
C THR A 238 -6.28 8.82 18.41
N ALA A 239 -6.63 7.66 18.99
CA ALA A 239 -7.96 7.05 18.79
C ALA A 239 -9.08 7.70 19.64
N THR A 240 -8.78 8.26 20.81
CA THR A 240 -9.82 8.82 21.69
C THR A 240 -10.32 10.20 21.27
N ASN A 241 -9.44 11.04 20.68
CA ASN A 241 -9.81 12.42 20.37
C ASN A 241 -10.73 12.54 19.15
N GLN A 242 -10.55 11.72 18.12
CA GLN A 242 -11.42 11.74 16.94
C GLN A 242 -12.85 11.28 17.25
N PHE A 243 -13.00 10.28 18.13
CA PHE A 243 -14.32 9.79 18.56
C PHE A 243 -15.17 10.87 19.25
N ASN A 244 -14.56 11.74 20.05
CA ASN A 244 -15.25 12.84 20.71
C ASN A 244 -15.84 13.85 19.71
N TYR A 245 -15.12 14.15 18.63
CA TYR A 245 -15.62 15.05 17.59
C TYR A 245 -16.78 14.46 16.79
N ILE A 246 -16.73 13.16 16.48
CA ILE A 246 -17.83 12.44 15.82
C ILE A 246 -19.08 12.44 16.70
N LEU A 247 -18.93 12.18 18.01
CA LEU A 247 -20.04 12.18 18.97
C LEU A 247 -20.69 13.56 19.10
N ILE A 248 -19.89 14.63 19.18
CA ILE A 248 -20.40 16.01 19.20
C ILE A 248 -21.14 16.34 17.90
N GLY A 249 -20.58 15.95 16.75
CA GLY A 249 -21.22 16.13 15.44
C GLY A 249 -22.60 15.46 15.36
N LEU A 250 -22.71 14.22 15.84
CA LEU A 250 -23.98 13.48 15.91
C LEU A 250 -25.04 14.20 16.76
N LEU A 251 -24.64 14.77 17.91
CA LEU A 251 -25.54 15.53 18.78
C LEU A 251 -26.04 16.83 18.14
N VAL A 252 -25.19 17.51 17.37
CA VAL A 252 -25.59 18.73 16.63
C VAL A 252 -26.59 18.40 15.52
N ILE A 253 -26.36 17.34 14.75
CA ILE A 253 -27.26 16.92 13.66
C ILE A 253 -28.63 16.53 14.21
N THR A 254 -28.65 15.69 15.26
CA THR A 254 -29.91 15.26 15.90
C THR A 254 -30.68 16.43 16.51
N GLY A 255 -29.99 17.36 17.18
CA GLY A 255 -30.59 18.60 17.69
C GLY A 255 -31.18 19.48 16.58
N GLY A 256 -30.46 19.64 15.46
CA GLY A 256 -30.91 20.38 14.28
C GLY A 256 -32.18 19.78 13.66
N CYS A 257 -32.25 18.45 13.52
CA CYS A 257 -33.43 17.74 13.02
C CYS A 257 -34.65 17.97 13.91
N ILE A 258 -34.49 17.91 15.24
CA ILE A 258 -35.58 18.16 16.20
C ILE A 258 -36.10 19.60 16.06
N LEU A 259 -35.21 20.59 16.03
CA LEU A 259 -35.60 22.00 15.85
C LEU A 259 -36.27 22.24 14.50
N PHE A 260 -35.78 21.63 13.42
CA PHE A 260 -36.39 21.71 12.10
C PHE A 260 -37.82 21.16 12.10
N PHE A 261 -38.06 20.02 12.75
CA PHE A 261 -39.42 19.47 12.87
C PHE A 261 -40.34 20.36 13.70
N ILE A 262 -39.88 20.88 14.85
CA ILE A 262 -40.70 21.77 15.70
C ILE A 262 -41.07 23.06 14.97
N THR A 263 -40.11 23.67 14.27
CA THR A 263 -40.34 24.90 13.51
C THR A 263 -41.26 24.67 12.31
N ARG A 264 -41.17 23.51 11.66
CA ARG A 264 -42.07 23.12 10.57
C ARG A 264 -43.50 22.93 11.05
N VAL A 265 -43.72 22.22 12.16
CA VAL A 265 -45.07 21.97 12.70
C VAL A 265 -45.76 23.26 13.16
N ARG A 266 -45.00 24.24 13.67
CA ARG A 266 -45.54 25.54 14.07
C ARG A 266 -46.01 26.43 12.92
N LYS A 267 -45.53 26.24 11.68
CA LYS A 267 -45.95 27.02 10.52
C LYS A 267 -47.27 26.55 9.88
N TYR A 268 -47.81 25.40 10.32
CA TYR A 268 -49.07 24.83 9.79
C TYR A 268 -50.24 24.93 10.80
N LYS A 269 -50.13 25.81 11.80
CA LYS A 269 -51.20 26.14 12.75
C LYS A 269 -51.42 27.64 12.76
#